data_AF-A0AAJ5K4K0-F1
#
_entry.id   AF-A0AAJ5K4K0-F1
#
_cell.length_a   1.000
_cell.length_b   1.000
_cell.length_c   1.000
_cell.angle_alpha   90.00
_cell.angle_beta   90.00
_cell.angle_gamma   90.00
#
_symmetry.space_group_name_H-M   'P 1'
#
loop_
_entity.id
_entity.type
_entity.pdbx_description
1 polymer ?
#
loop_
_entity_poly.entity_id
_entity_poly.type
_entity_poly.pdbx_seq_one_letter_code
_entity_poly.pdbx_strand_id
1 'polypeptide(L)'
;MNNLQWIALGLLAALGGAGVTVFGKLGLEGVNSTLATTLRAVIMALVMLAVALGTGQLGALASGKTHISARAWLFIALAGLSGAGSWLAYFAALRVGPTAGVAALDRLSLAFIFLFSALALREPHTWRGWVGLVVLLAGVYLLASDR
;
A
#
# COMPACT_ATOMS: atom_id res chain seq x y z
N MET A 1 -1.12 -10.43 -21.27
CA MET A 1 -0.44 -10.53 -19.95
C MET A 1 -0.77 -11.89 -19.39
N ASN A 2 0.22 -12.74 -19.10
CA ASN A 2 -0.07 -14.11 -18.63
C ASN A 2 -0.77 -14.03 -17.27
N ASN A 3 -1.91 -14.71 -17.11
CA ASN A 3 -2.69 -14.69 -15.86
C ASN A 3 -1.85 -15.02 -14.62
N LEU A 4 -0.78 -15.81 -14.76
CA LEU A 4 0.12 -16.14 -13.64
C LEU A 4 1.06 -14.99 -13.23
N GLN A 5 1.40 -14.05 -14.12
CA GLN A 5 2.40 -13.02 -13.83
C GLN A 5 1.90 -12.03 -12.77
N TRP A 6 0.68 -11.51 -12.93
CA TRP A 6 0.13 -10.55 -11.96
C TRP A 6 -0.17 -11.22 -10.62
N ILE A 7 -0.55 -12.51 -10.62
CA ILE A 7 -0.76 -13.29 -9.39
C ILE A 7 0.56 -13.47 -8.66
N ALA A 8 1.62 -13.90 -9.34
CA ALA A 8 2.93 -14.10 -8.72
C ALA A 8 3.49 -12.80 -8.14
N LEU A 9 3.41 -11.69 -8.88
CA LEU A 9 3.81 -10.37 -8.39
C LEU A 9 2.95 -9.91 -7.21
N GLY A 10 1.64 -10.19 -7.24
CA GLY A 10 0.71 -9.89 -6.15
C GLY A 10 1.02 -10.67 -4.87
N LEU A 11 1.35 -11.96 -4.99
CA LEU A 11 1.77 -12.79 -3.86
C LEU A 11 3.09 -12.29 -3.27
N LEU A 12 4.06 -11.92 -4.11
CA LEU A 12 5.30 -11.30 -3.66
C LEU A 12 5.04 -9.98 -2.90
N ALA A 13 4.13 -9.15 -3.41
CA ALA A 13 3.72 -7.92 -2.73
C ALA A 13 3.01 -8.21 -1.40
N ALA A 14 2.20 -9.26 -1.31
CA ALA A 14 1.56 -9.69 -0.06
C ALA A 14 2.59 -10.15 0.97
N LEU A 15 3.58 -10.94 0.57
CA LEU A 15 4.70 -11.35 1.43
C LEU A 15 5.52 -10.15 1.92
N GLY A 16 5.87 -9.23 1.02
CA GLY A 16 6.56 -7.99 1.38
C GLY A 16 5.74 -7.15 2.36
N GLY A 17 4.44 -7.00 2.12
CA GLY A 17 3.52 -6.29 3.02
C GLY A 17 3.45 -6.92 4.41
N ALA A 18 3.39 -8.25 4.51
CA ALA A 18 3.44 -8.94 5.79
C ALA A 18 4.76 -8.66 6.54
N GLY A 19 5.89 -8.69 5.82
CA GLY A 19 7.19 -8.31 6.39
C GLY A 19 7.21 -6.87 6.90
N VAL A 20 6.69 -5.92 6.12
CA VAL A 20 6.57 -4.50 6.51
C VAL A 20 5.79 -4.34 7.82
N THR A 21 4.69 -5.07 7.97
CA THR A 21 3.89 -5.07 9.19
C THR A 21 4.66 -5.61 10.40
N VAL A 22 5.26 -6.80 10.27
CA VAL A 22 5.96 -7.48 11.38
C VAL A 22 7.22 -6.72 11.80
N PHE A 23 8.13 -6.44 10.86
CA PHE A 23 9.35 -5.68 11.15
C PHE A 23 9.03 -4.26 11.56
N GLY A 24 7.96 -3.68 11.01
CA GLY A 24 7.50 -2.36 11.39
C GLY A 24 7.01 -2.29 12.84
N LYS A 25 6.26 -3.27 13.32
CA LYS A 25 5.86 -3.35 14.73
C LYS A 25 7.08 -3.52 15.65
N LEU A 26 8.00 -4.43 15.32
CA LEU A 26 9.22 -4.66 16.10
C LEU A 26 10.10 -3.41 16.15
N GLY A 27 10.24 -2.69 15.03
CA GLY A 27 11.03 -1.44 14.95
C GLY A 27 10.39 -0.23 15.63
N LEU A 28 9.20 -0.36 16.22
CA LEU A 28 8.54 0.72 16.99
C LEU A 28 8.80 0.63 18.50
N GLU A 29 9.47 -0.42 18.98
CA GLU A 29 9.77 -0.58 20.40
C GLU A 29 10.68 0.54 20.91
N GLY A 30 10.15 1.36 21.83
CA GLY A 30 10.90 2.50 22.40
C GLY A 30 11.09 3.69 21.46
N VAL A 31 10.55 3.66 20.23
CA VAL A 31 10.74 4.72 19.22
C VAL A 31 9.42 5.41 18.89
N ASN A 32 9.49 6.72 18.59
CA ASN A 32 8.33 7.45 18.08
C ASN A 32 7.92 6.93 16.69
N SER A 33 6.62 6.68 16.48
CA SER A 33 6.11 6.11 15.22
C SER A 33 6.30 7.00 14.01
N THR A 34 6.21 8.32 14.18
CA THR A 34 6.49 9.29 13.12
C THR A 34 7.97 9.24 12.74
N LEU A 35 8.87 9.24 13.72
CA LEU A 35 10.32 9.16 13.46
C LEU A 35 10.68 7.86 12.72
N ALA A 36 10.20 6.71 13.22
CA ALA A 36 10.45 5.41 12.58
C ALA A 36 9.89 5.36 11.15
N THR A 37 8.70 5.94 10.92
CA THR A 37 8.08 5.98 9.59
C THR A 37 8.82 6.91 8.63
N THR A 38 9.33 8.06 9.11
CA THR A 38 10.17 8.96 8.32
C THR A 38 11.47 8.28 7.90
N LEU A 39 12.16 7.60 8.82
CA LEU A 39 13.38 6.86 8.48
C LEU A 39 13.10 5.75 7.46
N ARG A 40 11.98 5.04 7.62
CA ARG A 40 11.53 4.04 6.64
C ARG A 40 11.33 4.64 5.26
N ALA A 41 10.70 5.81 5.17
CA ALA A 41 10.49 6.51 3.91
C ALA A 41 11.82 6.88 3.23
N VAL A 42 12.82 7.33 3.99
CA VAL A 42 14.17 7.60 3.47
C VAL A 42 14.80 6.32 2.90
N ILE A 43 14.76 5.21 3.64
CA ILE A 43 15.30 3.92 3.18
C ILE A 43 14.58 3.46 1.90
N MET A 44 13.25 3.55 1.85
CA MET A 44 12.47 3.21 0.65
C MET A 44 12.84 4.08 -0.54
N ALA A 45 13.00 5.39 -0.32
CA ALA A 45 13.40 6.33 -1.38
C ALA A 45 14.78 5.98 -1.94
N LEU A 46 15.75 5.64 -1.10
CA LEU A 46 17.09 5.21 -1.54
C LEU A 46 17.03 3.93 -2.36
N VAL A 47 16.25 2.93 -1.94
CA VAL A 47 16.08 1.67 -2.67
C VAL A 47 15.41 1.92 -4.04
N MET A 48 14.32 2.71 -4.07
CA MET A 48 13.64 3.05 -5.32
C MET A 48 14.56 3.83 -6.26
N LEU A 49 15.37 4.77 -5.72
CA LEU A 49 16.33 5.54 -6.50
C LEU A 49 17.41 4.63 -7.10
N ALA A 50 17.97 3.70 -6.32
CA ALA A 50 18.97 2.75 -6.81
C ALA A 50 18.43 1.88 -7.95
N VAL A 51 17.18 1.38 -7.84
CA VAL A 51 16.53 0.61 -8.90
C VAL A 51 16.27 1.47 -10.14
N ALA A 52 15.80 2.71 -9.98
CA ALA A 52 15.54 3.62 -11.08
C ALA A 52 16.83 4.06 -11.81
N LEU A 53 17.94 4.19 -11.07
CA LEU A 53 19.29 4.38 -11.64
C LEU A 53 19.74 3.12 -12.41
N GLY A 54 19.67 1.95 -11.80
CA GLY A 54 20.12 0.69 -12.41
C GLY A 54 19.33 0.27 -13.66
N THR A 55 18.06 0.66 -13.75
CA THR A 55 17.20 0.44 -14.92
C THR A 55 17.31 1.55 -15.98
N GLY A 56 18.09 2.60 -15.74
CA GLY A 56 18.29 3.71 -16.67
C GLY A 56 17.09 4.66 -16.81
N GLN A 57 16.04 4.49 -15.99
CA GLN A 57 14.80 5.27 -16.08
C GLN A 57 15.01 6.75 -15.77
N LEU A 58 15.90 7.06 -14.81
CA LEU A 58 16.25 8.45 -14.48
C LEU A 58 16.99 9.14 -15.63
N GLY A 59 17.87 8.40 -16.32
CA GLY A 59 18.55 8.90 -17.51
C GLY A 59 17.58 9.16 -18.66
N ALA A 60 16.59 8.27 -18.87
CA ALA A 60 15.55 8.45 -19.88
C ALA A 60 14.64 9.66 -19.59
N LEU A 61 14.33 9.93 -18.32
CA LEU A 61 13.60 11.11 -17.89
C LEU A 61 14.43 12.39 -18.11
N ALA A 62 15.70 12.39 -17.69
CA ALA A 62 16.61 13.52 -17.84
C ALA A 62 16.93 13.86 -19.31
N SER A 63 17.01 12.85 -20.18
CA SER A 63 17.27 13.02 -21.61
C SER A 63 16.00 13.36 -22.42
N GLY A 64 14.85 13.55 -21.76
CA GLY A 64 13.57 13.82 -22.43
C GLY A 64 13.01 12.67 -23.27
N LYS A 65 13.50 11.43 -23.09
CA LYS A 65 12.96 10.23 -23.78
C LYS A 65 11.67 9.74 -23.13
N THR A 66 11.44 10.11 -21.88
CA THR A 66 10.23 9.82 -21.12
C THR A 66 9.63 11.13 -20.66
N HIS A 67 8.36 11.38 -21.02
CA HIS A 67 7.64 12.57 -20.59
C HIS A 67 6.53 12.20 -19.62
N ILE A 68 6.51 12.87 -18.47
CA ILE A 68 5.43 12.76 -17.49
C ILE A 68 4.50 13.96 -17.71
N SER A 69 3.25 13.69 -18.08
CA SER A 69 2.25 14.76 -18.28
C SER A 69 1.93 15.49 -16.97
N ALA A 70 1.48 16.74 -17.06
CA ALA A 70 1.07 17.52 -15.88
C ALA A 70 -0.05 16.82 -15.07
N ARG A 71 -0.96 16.13 -15.77
CA ARG A 71 -2.00 15.31 -15.14
C ARG A 71 -1.39 14.13 -14.38
N ALA A 72 -0.41 13.44 -14.96
CA ALA A 72 0.27 12.34 -14.27
C ALA A 72 1.02 12.82 -13.02
N TRP A 73 1.70 13.97 -13.10
CA TRP A 73 2.34 14.61 -11.92
C TRP A 73 1.36 14.86 -10.78
N LEU A 74 0.17 15.39 -11.08
CA LEU A 74 -0.86 15.62 -10.07
C LEU A 74 -1.29 14.32 -9.38
N PHE A 75 -1.57 13.25 -10.15
CA PHE A 75 -1.97 11.97 -9.57
C PHE A 75 -0.82 11.30 -8.79
N ILE A 76 0.43 11.43 -9.25
CA ILE A 76 1.61 10.93 -8.52
C ILE A 76 1.73 11.65 -7.17
N ALA A 77 1.60 12.98 -7.15
CA ALA A 77 1.66 13.76 -5.91
C ALA A 77 0.51 13.40 -4.95
N LEU A 78 -0.73 13.30 -5.45
CA LEU A 78 -1.88 12.90 -4.64
C LEU A 78 -1.74 11.48 -4.09
N ALA A 79 -1.24 10.54 -4.88
CA ALA A 79 -0.99 9.18 -4.44
C ALA A 79 0.11 9.14 -3.35
N GLY A 80 1.19 9.90 -3.53
CA GLY A 80 2.27 10.02 -2.55
C GLY A 80 1.79 10.61 -1.22
N LEU A 81 1.02 11.70 -1.26
CA LEU A 81 0.44 12.32 -0.06
C LEU A 81 -0.53 11.37 0.66
N SER A 82 -1.39 10.68 -0.10
CA SER A 82 -2.34 9.71 0.46
C SER A 82 -1.61 8.54 1.11
N GLY A 83 -0.56 8.01 0.48
CA GLY A 83 0.28 6.94 1.01
C GLY A 83 1.04 7.36 2.26
N ALA A 84 1.62 8.57 2.29
CA ALA A 84 2.30 9.09 3.48
C ALA A 84 1.33 9.24 4.66
N GLY A 85 0.15 9.82 4.42
CA GLY A 85 -0.88 9.99 5.45
C GLY A 85 -1.38 8.64 6.01
N SER A 86 -1.69 7.68 5.14
CA SER A 86 -2.14 6.36 5.56
C SER A 86 -1.07 5.59 6.33
N TRP A 87 0.21 5.68 5.92
CA TRP A 87 1.31 5.02 6.62
C TRP A 87 1.55 5.60 8.02
N LEU A 88 1.51 6.92 8.17
CA LEU A 88 1.65 7.57 9.48
C LEU A 88 0.56 7.08 10.45
N ALA A 89 -0.69 7.04 9.99
CA ALA A 89 -1.81 6.53 10.79
C ALA A 89 -1.67 5.03 11.08
N TYR A 90 -1.30 4.23 10.08
CA TYR A 90 -1.13 2.78 10.18
C TYR A 90 -0.05 2.40 11.21
N PHE A 91 1.12 3.03 11.18
CA PHE A 91 2.19 2.73 12.14
C PHE A 91 1.93 3.30 13.53
N ALA A 92 1.19 4.41 13.64
CA ALA A 92 0.68 4.87 14.93
C ALA A 92 -0.29 3.86 15.54
N ALA A 93 -1.23 3.33 14.75
CA ALA A 93 -2.16 2.28 15.18
C ALA A 93 -1.42 0.98 15.52
N LEU A 94 -0.47 0.56 14.68
CA LEU A 94 0.36 -0.62 14.95
C LEU A 94 1.10 -0.48 16.26
N ARG A 95 1.59 0.71 16.62
CA ARG A 95 2.30 0.89 17.90
C ARG A 95 1.44 0.52 19.09
N VAL A 96 0.18 0.95 19.12
CA VAL A 96 -0.73 0.82 20.28
C VAL A 96 -1.69 -0.36 20.20
N GLY A 97 -1.86 -0.96 19.03
CA GLY A 97 -2.83 -2.04 18.78
C GLY A 97 -2.20 -3.40 18.51
N PRO A 98 -3.04 -4.46 18.42
CA PRO A 98 -2.61 -5.80 18.04
C PRO A 98 -2.21 -5.84 16.56
N THR A 99 -1.11 -6.53 16.24
CA THR A 99 -0.54 -6.56 14.88
C THR A 99 -1.53 -7.12 13.85
N ALA A 100 -2.19 -8.24 14.17
CA ALA A 100 -3.13 -8.88 13.26
C ALA A 100 -4.39 -8.03 13.03
N GLY A 101 -4.99 -7.47 14.09
CA GLY A 101 -6.17 -6.62 13.98
C GLY A 101 -5.92 -5.34 13.20
N VAL A 102 -4.80 -4.66 13.44
CA VAL A 102 -4.43 -3.45 12.71
C VAL A 102 -4.13 -3.75 11.23
N ALA A 103 -3.44 -4.87 10.94
CA ALA A 103 -3.20 -5.31 9.58
C ALA A 103 -4.49 -5.71 8.84
N ALA A 104 -5.46 -6.29 9.55
CA ALA A 104 -6.78 -6.59 8.99
C ALA A 104 -7.55 -5.31 8.66
N LEU A 105 -7.55 -4.32 9.56
CA LEU A 105 -8.19 -3.02 9.33
C LEU A 105 -7.62 -2.29 8.10
N ASP A 106 -6.30 -2.36 7.87
CA ASP A 106 -5.67 -1.81 6.66
C ASP A 106 -6.27 -2.38 5.36
N ARG A 107 -6.72 -3.65 5.39
CA ARG A 107 -7.38 -4.30 4.23
C ARG A 107 -8.77 -3.77 3.93
N LEU A 108 -9.40 -2.97 4.80
CA LEU A 108 -10.62 -2.22 4.42
C LEU A 108 -10.37 -1.27 3.25
N SER A 109 -9.11 -0.92 2.96
CA SER A 109 -8.76 -0.20 1.73
C SER A 109 -9.30 -0.90 0.48
N LEU A 110 -9.39 -2.24 0.46
CA LEU A 110 -10.01 -2.98 -0.64
C LEU A 110 -11.51 -2.70 -0.79
N ALA A 111 -12.22 -2.48 0.32
CA ALA A 111 -13.63 -2.10 0.30
C ALA A 111 -13.81 -0.71 -0.31
N PHE A 112 -12.96 0.25 0.09
CA PHE A 112 -12.97 1.60 -0.50
C PHE A 112 -12.57 1.57 -1.97
N ILE A 113 -11.55 0.79 -2.35
CA ILE A 113 -11.15 0.61 -3.75
C ILE A 113 -12.32 0.05 -4.56
N PHE A 114 -13.00 -0.99 -4.07
CA PHE A 114 -14.16 -1.60 -4.74
C PHE A 114 -15.31 -0.59 -4.91
N LEU A 115 -15.56 0.24 -3.90
CA LEU A 115 -16.58 1.28 -3.97
C LEU A 115 -16.18 2.39 -4.96
N PHE A 116 -14.93 2.85 -4.92
CA PHE A 116 -14.43 3.87 -5.84
C PHE A 116 -14.30 3.35 -7.28
N SER A 117 -13.97 2.08 -7.50
CA SER A 117 -13.97 1.48 -8.84
C SER A 117 -15.37 1.42 -9.42
N ALA A 118 -16.37 1.08 -8.60
CA ALA A 118 -17.77 1.08 -9.00
C ALA A 118 -18.27 2.49 -9.36
N LEU A 119 -17.98 3.48 -8.50
CA LEU A 119 -18.54 4.83 -8.60
C LEU A 119 -17.76 5.76 -9.55
N ALA A 120 -16.43 5.78 -9.44
CA ALA A 120 -15.58 6.72 -10.15
C ALA A 120 -15.02 6.15 -11.46
N LEU A 121 -14.65 4.86 -11.49
CA LEU A 121 -14.13 4.20 -12.71
C LEU A 121 -15.22 3.50 -13.55
N ARG A 122 -16.45 3.38 -13.01
CA ARG A 122 -17.59 2.69 -13.64
C ARG A 122 -17.28 1.25 -14.06
N GLU A 123 -16.39 0.59 -13.32
CA GLU A 123 -16.06 -0.81 -13.58
C GLU A 123 -17.23 -1.71 -13.14
N PRO A 124 -17.71 -2.64 -14.00
CA PRO A 124 -18.81 -3.52 -13.64
C PRO A 124 -18.33 -4.56 -12.64
N HIS A 125 -18.96 -4.60 -11.47
CA HIS A 125 -18.72 -5.65 -10.49
C HIS A 125 -19.79 -6.73 -10.57
N THR A 126 -19.35 -7.99 -10.62
CA THR A 126 -20.25 -9.14 -10.57
C THR A 126 -20.77 -9.38 -9.16
N TRP A 127 -21.87 -10.14 -9.01
CA TRP A 127 -22.39 -10.54 -7.71
C TRP A 127 -21.34 -11.24 -6.82
N ARG A 128 -20.39 -11.97 -7.44
CA ARG A 128 -19.27 -12.62 -6.75
C ARG A 128 -18.36 -11.60 -6.06
N GLY A 129 -18.16 -10.43 -6.68
CA GLY A 129 -17.38 -9.35 -6.08
C GLY A 129 -18.02 -8.81 -4.80
N TRP A 130 -19.34 -8.61 -4.81
CA TRP A 130 -20.10 -8.18 -3.63
C TRP A 130 -20.06 -9.20 -2.49
N VAL A 131 -20.21 -10.49 -2.81
CA VAL A 131 -20.06 -11.55 -1.79
C VAL A 131 -18.63 -11.56 -1.23
N GLY A 132 -17.62 -11.43 -2.08
CA GLY A 132 -16.22 -11.32 -1.65
C GLY A 132 -15.99 -10.13 -0.71
N LEU A 133 -16.63 -8.99 -0.98
CA LEU A 133 -16.56 -7.81 -0.12
C LEU A 133 -17.19 -8.08 1.26
N VAL A 134 -18.37 -8.71 1.33
CA VAL A 134 -19.01 -9.05 2.60
C VAL A 134 -18.15 -10.02 3.42
N VAL A 135 -17.58 -11.04 2.77
CA VAL A 135 -16.67 -12.01 3.41
C VAL A 135 -15.41 -11.32 3.93
N LEU A 136 -14.83 -10.41 3.16
CA LEU A 136 -13.68 -9.60 3.59
C LEU A 136 -14.02 -8.79 4.84
N LEU A 137 -15.13 -8.06 4.84
CA LEU A 137 -15.55 -7.23 5.97
C LEU A 137 -15.79 -8.07 7.23
N ALA A 138 -16.43 -9.24 7.09
CA ALA A 138 -16.62 -10.17 8.19
C ALA A 138 -15.28 -10.70 8.74
N GLY A 139 -14.35 -11.08 7.85
CA GLY A 139 -13.02 -11.55 8.25
C GLY A 139 -12.21 -10.47 8.98
N VAL A 140 -12.28 -9.23 8.51
CA VAL A 140 -11.61 -8.11 9.20
C VAL A 140 -12.23 -7.85 10.56
N TYR A 141 -13.56 -7.87 10.67
CA TYR A 141 -14.23 -7.71 11.97
C TYR A 141 -13.76 -8.77 12.97
N LEU A 142 -13.71 -10.05 12.57
CA LEU A 142 -13.25 -11.13 13.43
C LEU A 142 -11.80 -10.91 13.90
N LEU A 143 -10.87 -10.62 12.98
CA LEU A 143 -9.46 -10.38 13.30
C LEU A 143 -9.23 -9.11 14.15
N ALA A 144 -10.05 -8.08 13.95
CA ALA A 144 -9.98 -6.86 14.76
C ALA A 144 -10.61 -7.03 16.15
N SER A 145 -11.54 -7.97 16.29
CA SER A 145 -12.20 -8.31 17.57
C SER A 145 -11.41 -9.31 18.42
N ASP A 146 -10.43 -9.99 17.83
CA ASP A 146 -9.52 -10.89 18.52
C ASP A 146 -8.62 -10.08 19.47
N ARG A 147 -8.73 -10.32 20.78
CA ARG A 147 -8.10 -9.53 21.84
C ARG A 147 -6.81 -10.16 22.33
#